data_AF-A0A8T3BMD8-F1
#
_entry.id   AF-A0A8T3BMD8-F1
#
_cell.length_a   1.000
_cell.length_b   1.000
_cell.length_c   1.000
_cell.angle_alpha   90.00
_cell.angle_beta   90.00
_cell.angle_gamma   90.00
#
_symmetry.space_group_name_H-M   'P 1'
#
loop_
_entity.id
_entity.type
_entity.pdbx_description
1 polymer ?
#
loop_
_entity_poly.entity_id
_entity_poly.type
_entity_poly.pdbx_seq_one_letter_code
_entity_poly.pdbx_strand_id
1 'polypeptide(L)'
;MKHILKILGLLVAVSAVWIGLLEASIVPSSHAWLLPVYLIVSLGCYGFLMVGVGLMFFPTCPQEAQLLHKDIAEAKEFLKKKGLDVGLD
;
A
#
# COMPACT_ATOMS: atom_id res chain seq x y z
N MET A 1 7.89 29.50 -11.28
CA MET A 1 8.08 29.06 -12.68
C MET A 1 8.87 27.75 -12.81
N LYS A 2 10.05 27.59 -12.19
CA LYS A 2 10.87 26.35 -12.28
C LYS A 2 10.14 25.06 -11.87
N HIS A 3 9.29 25.10 -10.85
CA HIS A 3 8.51 23.92 -10.43
C HIS A 3 7.46 23.51 -11.46
N ILE A 4 6.80 24.47 -12.11
CA ILE A 4 5.76 24.21 -13.11
C ILE A 4 6.36 23.51 -14.33
N LEU A 5 7.55 23.93 -14.78
CA LEU A 5 8.28 23.28 -15.87
C LEU A 5 8.74 21.86 -15.51
N LYS A 6 9.13 21.61 -14.25
CA LYS A 6 9.48 20.25 -13.79
C LYS A 6 8.26 19.33 -13.78
N ILE A 7 7.12 19.82 -13.30
CA ILE A 7 5.86 19.06 -13.29
C ILE A 7 5.38 18.78 -14.71
N LEU A 8 5.44 19.78 -15.59
CA LEU A 8 5.08 19.63 -17.00
C LEU A 8 6.01 18.64 -17.72
N GLY A 9 7.32 18.71 -17.47
CA GLY A 9 8.29 17.76 -18.02
C GLY A 9 8.06 16.33 -17.51
N LEU A 10 7.72 16.17 -16.22
CA LEU A 10 7.36 14.87 -15.66
C LEU A 10 6.09 14.32 -16.32
N LEU A 11 5.07 15.16 -16.50
CA LEU A 11 3.82 14.77 -17.13
C LEU A 11 4.02 14.34 -18.59
N VAL A 12 4.87 15.07 -19.34
CA VAL A 12 5.23 14.74 -20.72
C VAL A 12 6.06 13.45 -20.81
N ALA A 13 6.97 13.22 -19.87
CA ALA A 13 7.75 12.00 -19.83
C ALA A 13 6.86 10.79 -19.52
N VAL A 14 5.95 10.90 -18.55
CA VAL A 14 4.99 9.85 -18.19
C VAL A 14 4.06 9.54 -19.35
N SER A 15 3.53 10.56 -20.05
CA SER A 15 2.67 10.34 -21.21
C SER A 15 3.42 9.71 -22.38
N ALA A 16 4.66 10.13 -22.66
CA ALA A 16 5.49 9.54 -23.70
C ALA A 16 5.84 8.07 -23.40
N VAL A 17 6.11 7.73 -22.14
CA VAL A 17 6.33 6.33 -21.71
C VAL A 17 5.05 5.51 -21.89
N TRP A 18 3.89 6.07 -21.54
CA TRP A 18 2.59 5.41 -21.75
C TRP A 18 2.29 5.16 -23.23
N ILE A 19 2.52 6.16 -24.09
CA ILE A 19 2.32 6.07 -25.54
C ILE A 19 3.31 5.08 -26.16
N GLY A 20 4.58 5.10 -25.73
CA GLY A 20 5.59 4.14 -26.20
C GLY A 20 5.29 2.70 -25.78
N LEU A 21 4.74 2.50 -24.58
CA LEU A 21 4.29 1.18 -24.10
C LEU A 21 3.04 0.70 -24.86
N LEU A 22 2.16 1.64 -25.24
CA LEU A 22 0.97 1.40 -26.06
C LEU A 22 1.37 0.95 -27.49
N GLU A 23 2.32 1.65 -28.10
CA GLU A 23 2.89 1.34 -29.41
C GLU A 23 3.68 0.03 -29.40
N ALA A 24 4.48 -0.23 -28.36
CA ALA A 24 5.20 -1.50 -28.19
C ALA A 24 4.25 -2.69 -28.02
N SER A 25 3.05 -2.45 -27.51
CA SER A 25 1.99 -3.46 -27.37
C SER A 25 1.13 -3.57 -28.62
N ILE A 26 1.67 -3.34 -29.85
CA ILE A 26 0.99 -3.50 -31.14
C ILE A 26 0.11 -4.76 -31.13
N VAL A 27 -1.13 -4.51 -30.74
CA VAL A 27 -2.25 -5.42 -30.62
C VAL A 27 -3.06 -5.11 -31.87
N PRO A 28 -3.45 -6.13 -32.65
CA PRO A 28 -4.22 -5.91 -33.87
C PRO A 28 -5.43 -5.02 -33.56
N SER A 29 -5.69 -4.02 -34.41
CA SER A 29 -6.68 -2.95 -34.21
C SER A 29 -8.05 -3.41 -33.68
N SER A 30 -8.44 -4.66 -33.94
CA SER A 30 -9.63 -5.31 -33.40
C SER A 30 -9.67 -5.48 -31.87
N HIS A 31 -8.54 -5.51 -31.17
CA HIS A 31 -8.45 -5.78 -29.73
C HIS A 31 -7.93 -4.57 -28.92
N ALA A 32 -7.60 -3.46 -29.58
CA ALA A 32 -7.15 -2.23 -28.94
C ALA A 32 -8.19 -1.66 -27.93
N TRP A 33 -9.48 -1.97 -28.12
CA TRP A 33 -10.55 -1.60 -27.19
C TRP A 33 -10.44 -2.30 -25.82
N LEU A 34 -9.78 -3.47 -25.74
CA LEU A 34 -9.60 -4.22 -24.49
C LEU A 34 -8.38 -3.75 -23.69
N LEU A 35 -7.50 -2.95 -24.30
CA LEU A 35 -6.25 -2.50 -23.69
C LEU A 35 -6.48 -1.69 -22.38
N PRO A 36 -7.45 -0.76 -22.31
CA PRO A 36 -7.77 -0.08 -21.05
C PRO A 36 -8.21 -1.05 -19.95
N VAL A 37 -8.95 -2.10 -20.31
CA VAL A 37 -9.41 -3.13 -19.37
C VAL A 37 -8.23 -3.95 -18.84
N TYR A 38 -7.30 -4.35 -19.70
CA TYR A 38 -6.08 -5.05 -19.29
C TYR A 38 -5.20 -4.19 -18.36
N LEU A 39 -5.10 -2.89 -18.61
CA LEU A 39 -4.39 -1.97 -17.72
C LEU A 39 -5.07 -1.84 -16.35
N ILE A 40 -6.40 -1.72 -16.31
CA ILE A 40 -7.14 -1.68 -15.04
C ILE A 40 -6.96 -2.98 -14.26
N VAL A 41 -7.07 -4.13 -14.93
CA VAL A 41 -6.93 -5.45 -14.30
C VAL A 41 -5.50 -5.69 -13.79
N SER A 42 -4.48 -5.34 -14.57
CA SER A 42 -3.08 -5.48 -14.15
C SER A 42 -2.74 -4.53 -13.00
N LEU A 43 -3.23 -3.30 -13.02
CA LEU A 43 -3.05 -2.32 -11.94
C LEU A 43 -3.80 -2.76 -10.67
N GLY A 44 -5.00 -3.34 -10.81
CA GLY A 44 -5.74 -3.95 -9.71
C GLY A 44 -5.00 -5.14 -9.09
N CYS A 45 -4.45 -6.03 -9.91
CA CYS A 45 -3.65 -7.17 -9.45
C CYS A 45 -2.39 -6.72 -8.71
N TYR A 46 -1.67 -5.71 -9.23
CA TYR A 46 -0.52 -5.12 -8.56
C TYR A 46 -0.89 -4.50 -7.20
N GLY A 47 -2.00 -3.74 -7.14
CA GLY A 47 -2.48 -3.15 -5.90
C GLY A 47 -2.85 -4.22 -4.86
N PHE A 48 -3.54 -5.27 -5.28
CA PHE A 48 -3.92 -6.38 -4.40
C PHE A 48 -2.70 -7.13 -3.87
N LEU A 49 -1.70 -7.39 -4.72
CA LEU A 49 -0.44 -8.00 -4.31
C LEU A 49 0.32 -7.11 -3.32
N MET A 50 0.42 -5.80 -3.54
CA MET A 50 1.08 -4.88 -2.63
C MET A 50 0.40 -4.84 -1.25
N VAL A 51 -0.94 -4.81 -1.23
CA VAL A 51 -1.70 -4.88 0.04
C VAL A 51 -1.52 -6.24 0.71
N GLY A 52 -1.58 -7.33 -0.04
CA GLY A 52 -1.37 -8.69 0.47
C GLY A 52 0.04 -8.88 1.05
N VAL A 53 1.07 -8.38 0.37
CA VAL A 53 2.45 -8.38 0.88
C VAL A 53 2.56 -7.49 2.12
N GLY A 54 1.95 -6.31 2.15
CA GLY A 54 1.94 -5.46 3.34
C GLY A 54 1.24 -6.09 4.55
N LEU A 55 0.20 -6.90 4.32
CA LEU A 55 -0.48 -7.68 5.35
C LEU A 55 0.35 -8.88 5.82
N MET A 56 1.01 -9.59 4.91
CA MET A 56 1.87 -10.73 5.27
C MET A 56 3.17 -10.28 5.94
N PHE A 57 3.76 -9.19 5.44
CA PHE A 57 4.92 -8.51 5.99
C PHE A 57 4.48 -7.30 6.82
N PHE A 58 3.51 -7.48 7.71
CA PHE A 58 3.42 -6.56 8.83
C PHE A 58 4.81 -6.52 9.48
N PRO A 59 5.43 -5.35 9.66
CA PRO A 59 6.64 -5.23 10.46
C PRO A 59 6.25 -5.51 11.91
N THR A 60 5.99 -6.78 12.21
CA THR A 60 5.84 -7.27 13.57
C THR A 60 7.22 -7.15 14.15
N CYS A 61 7.50 -6.04 14.84
CA CYS A 61 8.64 -5.93 15.72
C CYS A 61 8.30 -6.82 16.93
N PRO A 62 8.80 -8.07 17.00
CA PRO A 62 8.39 -9.00 18.06
C PRO A 62 8.76 -8.46 19.45
N GLN A 63 9.83 -7.66 19.50
CA GLN A 63 10.31 -7.01 20.70
C GLN A 63 9.38 -5.89 21.21
N GLU A 64 8.75 -5.13 20.30
CA GLU A 64 7.82 -4.06 20.70
C GLU A 64 6.47 -4.63 21.16
N ALA A 65 6.01 -5.73 20.54
CA ALA A 65 4.83 -6.44 21.03
C ALA A 65 5.03 -6.99 22.46
N GLN A 66 6.23 -7.50 22.76
CA GLN A 66 6.61 -7.97 24.10
C GLN A 66 6.64 -6.83 25.14
N LEU A 67 7.25 -5.69 24.79
CA LEU A 67 7.28 -4.49 25.64
C LEU A 67 5.86 -3.98 25.93
N LEU A 68 5.02 -3.88 24.90
CA LEU A 68 3.63 -3.45 25.06
C LEU A 68 2.83 -4.38 25.97
N HIS A 69 3.01 -5.70 25.85
CA HIS A 69 2.37 -6.66 26.76
C HIS A 69 2.80 -6.48 28.21
N LYS A 70 4.07 -6.14 28.44
CA LYS A 70 4.57 -5.86 29.79
C LYS A 70 3.93 -4.58 30.36
N ASP A 71 3.84 -3.53 29.57
CA ASP A 71 3.22 -2.26 29.98
C ASP A 71 1.71 -2.45 30.30
N ILE A 72 1.01 -3.27 29.50
CA ILE A 72 -0.39 -3.64 29.74
C ILE A 72 -0.52 -4.37 31.08
N ALA A 73 0.35 -5.35 31.36
CA ALA A 73 0.33 -6.10 32.62
C ALA A 73 0.57 -5.19 33.83
N GLU A 74 1.55 -4.28 33.74
CA GLU A 74 1.85 -3.31 34.81
C GLU A 74 0.67 -2.35 35.05
N ALA A 75 0.06 -1.82 33.99
CA ALA A 75 -1.12 -0.98 34.08
C ALA A 75 -2.31 -1.71 34.75
N LYS A 76 -2.49 -3.00 34.43
CA LYS A 76 -3.52 -3.87 35.03
C LYS A 76 -3.29 -4.05 36.53
N GLU A 77 -2.06 -4.31 36.96
CA GLU A 77 -1.71 -4.40 38.38
C GLU A 77 -1.93 -3.06 39.12
N PHE A 78 -1.57 -1.95 38.50
CA PHE A 78 -1.77 -0.63 39.08
C PHE A 78 -3.26 -0.30 39.29
N LEU A 79 -4.11 -0.65 38.33
CA LEU A 79 -5.57 -0.50 38.43
C LEU A 79 -6.18 -1.44 39.47
N LYS A 80 -5.69 -2.69 39.55
CA LYS A 80 -6.10 -3.64 40.59
C LYS A 80 -5.76 -3.12 41.99
N LYS A 81 -4.59 -2.50 42.19
CA LYS A 81 -4.21 -1.83 43.46
C LYS A 81 -5.15 -0.66 43.81
N LYS A 82 -5.77 -0.04 42.80
CA LYS A 82 -6.80 1.00 42.97
C LYS A 82 -8.23 0.46 43.11
N GLY A 83 -8.40 -0.86 43.15
CA GLY A 83 -9.70 -1.53 43.32
C GLY A 83 -10.51 -1.68 42.02
N LEU A 84 -9.91 -1.41 40.86
CA LEU A 84 -10.54 -1.58 39.55
C LEU A 84 -9.99 -2.85 38.89
N ASP A 85 -10.80 -3.91 38.84
CA ASP A 85 -10.42 -5.14 38.14
C ASP A 85 -10.83 -5.03 36.66
N VAL A 86 -9.85 -4.78 35.80
CA VAL A 86 -10.05 -4.73 34.34
C VAL A 86 -9.86 -6.15 33.80
N GLY A 87 -10.79 -7.04 34.12
CA GLY A 87 -10.88 -8.37 33.52
C GLY A 87 -11.86 -8.32 32.35
N LEU A 88 -11.36 -8.50 31.13
CA LEU A 88 -12.11 -9.16 30.06
C LEU A 88 -11.06 -9.99 29.30
N ASP A 89 -11.23 -11.31 29.41
CA ASP A 89 -10.83 -12.38 28.47
C ASP A 89 -9.81 -12.05 27.37
#